data_AF-A0A1B6LL72-F1
#
_entry.id   AF-A0A1B6LL72-F1
#
_cell.length_a   1.000
_cell.length_b   1.000
_cell.length_c   1.000
_cell.angle_alpha   90.00
_cell.angle_beta   90.00
_cell.angle_gamma   90.00
#
_symmetry.space_group_name_H-M   'P 1'
#
loop_
_entity.id
_entity.type
_entity.pdbx_description
1 polymer ?
#
loop_
_entity_poly.entity_id
_entity_poly.type
_entity_poly.pdbx_seq_one_letter_code
_entity_poly.pdbx_strand_id
1 'polypeptide(L)'
;SLTYSEVLWPWSGWLGVSIAVARGAASWTGTAQGHIELTVESPPDEGESAPRTSTIKLAIKANIIPTPPRQKRILWDQYHNLRYPPGYFPRDNLRMKNDPLDWNGDHVHTNFKDMYQHVRNSGYYIE
;
A
#
# COMPACT_ATOMS: atom_id res chain seq x y z
N SER A 1 7.79 -8.75 -6.77
CA SER A 1 8.95 -8.87 -5.87
C SER A 1 8.58 -8.31 -4.50
N LEU A 2 9.36 -8.68 -3.47
CA LEU A 2 9.23 -8.17 -2.11
C LEU A 2 10.54 -7.50 -1.71
N THR A 3 10.44 -6.40 -0.97
CA THR A 3 11.57 -5.71 -0.32
C THR A 3 11.10 -5.32 1.08
N TYR A 4 11.98 -5.33 2.08
CA TYR A 4 11.55 -5.09 3.46
C TYR A 4 12.70 -4.63 4.35
N SER A 5 12.37 -4.11 5.52
CA SER A 5 13.34 -3.86 6.60
C SER A 5 13.77 -5.17 7.25
N GLU A 6 15.08 -5.44 7.32
CA GLU A 6 15.60 -6.61 8.04
C GLU A 6 15.40 -6.48 9.56
N VAL A 7 15.36 -5.26 10.09
CA VAL A 7 15.24 -4.97 11.53
C VAL A 7 14.08 -4.00 11.76
N LEU A 8 13.20 -4.30 12.72
CA LEU A 8 12.01 -3.50 13.06
C LEU A 8 12.19 -2.65 14.33
N TRP A 9 13.43 -2.35 14.72
CA TRP A 9 13.79 -1.68 15.97
C TRP A 9 13.84 -0.14 15.81
N PRO A 10 13.41 0.66 16.80
CA PRO A 10 12.78 0.25 18.06
C PRO A 10 11.29 -0.10 17.91
N TRP A 11 10.56 0.45 16.94
CA TRP A 11 9.14 0.15 16.69
C TRP A 11 8.68 0.36 15.23
N SER A 12 9.60 0.42 14.27
CA SER A 12 9.27 0.80 12.90
C SER A 12 9.99 -0.04 11.86
N GLY A 13 9.32 -0.30 10.74
CA GLY A 13 9.90 -0.86 9.54
C GLY A 13 8.90 -0.82 8.39
N TRP A 14 9.26 -1.42 7.26
CA TRP A 14 8.45 -1.38 6.05
C TRP A 14 8.52 -2.69 5.27
N LEU A 15 7.46 -2.96 4.49
CA LEU A 15 7.36 -4.03 3.51
C LEU A 15 6.88 -3.42 2.18
N GLY A 16 7.73 -3.48 1.18
CA GLY A 16 7.45 -3.13 -0.20
C GLY A 16 7.00 -4.35 -0.99
N VAL A 17 5.88 -4.22 -1.69
CA VAL A 17 5.33 -5.27 -2.55
C VAL A 17 5.19 -4.74 -3.96
N SER A 18 5.79 -5.43 -4.93
CA SER A 18 5.65 -5.15 -6.35
C SER A 18 4.97 -6.33 -7.05
N ILE A 19 3.82 -6.08 -7.65
CA ILE A 19 3.04 -7.07 -8.40
C ILE A 19 2.99 -6.60 -9.85
N ALA A 20 3.33 -7.50 -10.78
CA ALA A 20 3.31 -7.23 -12.20
C ALA A 20 2.70 -8.40 -12.96
N VAL A 21 2.05 -8.09 -14.07
CA VAL A 21 1.50 -9.09 -14.99
C VAL A 21 2.59 -9.50 -15.98
N ALA A 22 2.74 -10.82 -16.21
CA ALA A 22 3.70 -11.32 -17.19
C ALA A 22 3.36 -10.80 -18.60
N ARG A 23 4.37 -10.49 -19.43
CA ARG A 23 4.17 -9.95 -20.79
C ARG A 23 3.23 -10.79 -21.66
N GLY A 24 3.28 -12.12 -21.54
CA GLY A 24 2.40 -13.03 -22.28
C GLY A 24 0.92 -12.97 -21.85
N ALA A 25 0.62 -12.36 -20.70
CA ALA A 25 -0.73 -12.20 -20.17
C ALA A 25 -1.28 -10.77 -20.38
N ALA A 26 -0.70 -9.97 -21.30
CA ALA A 26 -1.11 -8.59 -21.55
C ALA A 26 -2.58 -8.42 -21.98
N SER A 27 -3.16 -9.44 -22.62
CA SER A 27 -4.58 -9.48 -23.01
C SER A 27 -5.44 -10.35 -22.10
N TRP A 28 -4.87 -10.92 -21.03
CA TRP A 28 -5.60 -11.77 -20.11
C TRP A 28 -6.57 -10.94 -19.26
N THR A 29 -7.75 -11.51 -19.01
CA THR A 29 -8.76 -10.94 -18.11
C THR A 29 -9.14 -11.97 -17.08
N GLY A 30 -9.12 -11.59 -15.80
CA GLY A 30 -9.54 -12.47 -14.73
C GLY A 30 -9.07 -11.96 -13.38
N THR A 31 -9.22 -12.80 -12.36
CA THR A 31 -8.78 -12.48 -11.01
C THR A 31 -7.62 -13.38 -10.61
N ALA A 32 -6.51 -12.77 -10.22
CA ALA A 32 -5.41 -13.46 -9.53
C ALA A 32 -5.60 -13.34 -8.02
N GLN A 33 -5.40 -14.43 -7.30
CA GLN A 33 -5.55 -14.49 -5.84
C GLN A 33 -4.38 -15.27 -5.23
N GLY A 34 -4.02 -14.92 -4.01
CA GLY A 34 -2.95 -15.56 -3.25
C GLY A 34 -2.81 -14.91 -1.88
N HIS A 35 -1.64 -15.09 -1.27
CA HIS A 35 -1.29 -14.40 -0.04
C HIS A 35 0.21 -14.11 0.01
N ILE A 36 0.58 -13.09 0.78
CA ILE A 36 1.95 -12.87 1.24
C ILE A 36 2.02 -13.42 2.66
N GLU A 37 3.00 -14.26 2.92
CA GLU A 37 3.33 -14.73 4.26
C GLU A 37 4.55 -13.96 4.76
N LEU A 38 4.41 -13.35 5.93
CA LEU A 38 5.47 -12.62 6.62
C LEU A 38 5.73 -13.33 7.95
N THR A 39 6.98 -13.66 8.21
CA THR A 39 7.41 -14.20 9.50
C THR A 39 8.33 -13.19 10.16
N VAL A 40 7.97 -12.77 11.37
CA VAL A 40 8.76 -11.88 12.21
C VAL A 40 9.31 -12.68 13.37
N GLU A 41 10.62 -12.59 13.57
CA GLU A 41 11.29 -13.16 14.73
C GLU A 41 11.67 -12.04 15.69
N SER A 42 11.46 -12.25 16.99
CA SER A 42 11.92 -11.37 18.04
C SER A 42 12.72 -12.13 19.09
N PRO A 43 13.62 -11.46 19.82
CA PRO A 43 14.31 -12.06 20.96
C PRO A 43 13.33 -12.67 21.99
N PRO A 44 13.82 -13.61 22.82
CA PRO A 44 13.06 -14.11 23.96
C PRO A 44 12.67 -12.98 24.91
N ASP A 45 11.51 -13.13 25.56
CA ASP A 45 11.07 -12.23 26.63
C ASP A 45 11.56 -12.69 28.00
N GLU A 46 11.29 -11.92 29.06
CA GLU A 46 11.68 -12.30 30.41
C GLU A 46 11.12 -13.69 30.79
N GLY A 47 12.04 -14.63 31.09
CA GLY A 47 11.71 -16.01 31.45
C GLY A 47 11.66 -17.00 30.27
N GLU A 48 11.89 -16.54 29.05
CA GLU A 48 11.98 -17.38 27.86
C GLU A 48 13.44 -17.61 27.44
N SER A 49 13.74 -18.79 26.89
CA SER A 49 15.07 -19.14 26.36
C SER A 49 15.12 -19.22 24.84
N ALA A 50 13.96 -19.31 24.18
CA ALA A 50 13.83 -19.44 22.73
C ALA A 50 13.29 -18.14 22.10
N PRO A 51 13.72 -17.79 20.87
CA PRO A 51 13.15 -16.66 20.13
C PRO A 51 11.65 -16.85 19.89
N ARG A 52 10.93 -15.73 19.82
CA ARG A 52 9.50 -15.73 19.46
C ARG A 52 9.37 -15.58 17.95
N THR A 53 8.48 -16.35 17.36
CA THR A 53 8.18 -16.27 15.92
C THR A 53 6.69 -15.98 15.74
N SER A 54 6.37 -14.96 14.96
CA SER A 54 5.01 -14.60 14.58
C SER A 54 4.87 -14.63 13.07
N THR A 55 3.91 -15.43 12.57
CA THR A 55 3.63 -15.51 11.12
C THR A 55 2.29 -14.88 10.80
N ILE A 56 2.29 -13.99 9.82
CA ILE A 56 1.13 -13.25 9.35
C ILE A 56 0.87 -13.63 7.89
N LYS A 57 -0.38 -13.94 7.56
CA LYS A 57 -0.82 -14.21 6.18
C LYS A 57 -1.71 -13.08 5.69
N LEU A 58 -1.21 -12.31 4.73
CA LEU A 58 -1.90 -11.20 4.09
C LEU A 58 -2.50 -11.67 2.78
N ALA A 59 -3.83 -11.84 2.74
CA ALA A 59 -4.53 -12.24 1.52
C ALA A 59 -4.46 -11.13 0.45
N ILE A 60 -4.22 -11.51 -0.80
CA ILE A 60 -4.17 -10.60 -1.95
C ILE A 60 -5.11 -11.10 -3.03
N LYS A 61 -5.89 -10.16 -3.58
CA LYS A 61 -6.76 -10.36 -4.72
C LYS A 61 -6.62 -9.19 -5.67
N ALA A 62 -6.25 -9.48 -6.92
CA ALA A 62 -6.10 -8.48 -7.97
C ALA A 62 -6.94 -8.87 -9.19
N ASN A 63 -7.75 -7.93 -9.68
CA ASN A 63 -8.42 -8.07 -10.96
C ASN A 63 -7.48 -7.58 -12.05
N ILE A 64 -7.15 -8.47 -12.98
CA ILE A 64 -6.32 -8.18 -14.14
C ILE A 64 -7.24 -7.95 -15.33
N ILE A 65 -6.96 -6.87 -16.04
CA ILE A 65 -7.62 -6.52 -17.28
C ILE A 65 -6.54 -6.18 -18.34
N PRO A 66 -6.89 -6.23 -19.63
CA PRO A 66 -6.04 -5.68 -20.67
C PRO A 66 -5.80 -4.19 -20.44
N THR A 67 -4.67 -3.69 -20.94
CA THR A 67 -4.35 -2.26 -20.88
C THR A 67 -5.52 -1.43 -21.43
N PRO A 68 -6.11 -0.52 -20.64
CA PRO A 68 -7.25 0.27 -21.07
C PRO A 68 -6.93 1.15 -22.29
N PRO A 69 -7.93 1.49 -23.12
CA PRO A 69 -7.75 2.47 -24.19
C PRO A 69 -7.18 3.78 -23.65
N ARG A 70 -6.27 4.42 -24.40
CA ARG A 70 -5.58 5.66 -23.98
C ARG A 70 -6.55 6.76 -23.52
N GLN A 71 -7.67 6.93 -24.22
CA GLN A 71 -8.70 7.94 -23.89
C GLN A 71 -9.46 7.68 -22.56
N LYS A 72 -9.24 6.52 -21.93
CA LYS A 72 -9.80 6.16 -20.63
C LYS A 72 -8.74 6.17 -19.52
N ARG A 73 -7.49 6.55 -19.82
CA ARG A 73 -6.38 6.58 -18.87
C ARG A 73 -6.11 8.01 -18.42
N ILE A 74 -6.04 8.23 -17.12
CA ILE A 74 -5.80 9.53 -16.48
C ILE A 74 -4.48 9.40 -15.73
N LEU A 75 -3.52 10.26 -16.06
CA LEU A 75 -2.26 10.33 -15.34
C LEU A 75 -2.47 11.11 -14.03
N TRP A 76 -2.03 10.53 -12.92
CA TRP A 76 -2.02 11.13 -11.59
C TRP A 76 -0.58 11.36 -11.14
N ASP A 77 -0.29 12.61 -10.80
CA ASP A 77 1.03 12.99 -10.33
C ASP A 77 1.14 12.85 -8.82
N GLN A 78 1.95 11.91 -8.36
CA GLN A 78 2.23 11.69 -6.94
C GLN A 78 3.47 12.46 -6.43
N TYR A 79 4.19 13.18 -7.30
CA TYR A 79 5.47 13.81 -6.96
C TYR A 79 5.34 15.29 -6.55
N HIS A 80 4.26 15.96 -6.96
CA HIS A 80 4.02 17.37 -6.68
C HIS A 80 2.90 17.59 -5.64
N ASN A 81 3.00 16.89 -4.51
CA ASN A 81 2.07 17.04 -3.39
C ASN A 81 2.35 18.29 -2.55
N LEU A 82 1.37 18.67 -1.74
CA LEU A 82 1.53 19.77 -0.80
C LEU A 82 2.62 19.39 0.22
N ARG A 83 3.62 20.25 0.36
CA ARG A 83 4.69 20.00 1.33
C ARG A 83 4.17 20.30 2.74
N TYR A 84 4.35 19.34 3.64
CA TYR A 84 4.08 19.58 5.06
C TYR A 84 4.93 20.76 5.57
N PRO A 85 4.36 21.61 6.44
CA PRO A 85 5.12 22.68 7.07
C PRO A 85 6.37 22.15 7.79
N PRO A 86 7.47 22.92 7.82
CA PRO A 86 8.64 22.55 8.60
C PRO A 86 8.27 22.28 10.07
N GLY A 87 8.69 21.13 10.60
CA GLY A 87 8.42 20.75 11.99
C GLY A 87 7.08 20.03 12.22
N TYR A 88 6.28 19.79 11.19
CA TYR A 88 5.14 18.89 11.31
C TYR A 88 5.60 17.44 11.37
N PHE A 89 5.21 16.75 12.44
CA PHE A 89 5.41 15.32 12.60
C PHE A 89 4.02 14.64 12.55
N PRO A 90 3.78 13.74 11.59
CA PRO A 90 2.49 13.05 11.51
C PRO A 90 2.26 12.26 12.79
N ARG A 91 1.08 12.42 13.37
CA ARG A 91 0.66 11.69 14.57
C ARG A 91 0.00 10.40 14.16
N ASP A 92 0.40 9.30 14.78
CA ASP A 92 -0.23 7.99 14.60
C ASP A 92 -1.52 7.89 15.44
N ASN A 93 -2.46 8.82 15.22
CA ASN A 93 -3.75 8.81 15.90
C ASN A 93 -4.89 8.90 14.87
N LEU A 94 -5.33 7.74 14.40
CA LEU A 94 -6.41 7.58 13.42
C LEU A 94 -7.78 8.13 13.88
N ARG A 95 -7.93 8.49 15.16
CA ARG A 95 -9.17 9.07 15.71
C ARG A 95 -9.20 10.60 15.60
N MET A 96 -8.05 11.24 15.34
CA MET A 96 -7.96 12.70 15.21
C MET A 96 -8.37 13.13 13.79
N LYS A 97 -9.63 13.58 13.63
CA LYS A 97 -10.18 14.00 12.33
C LYS A 97 -10.11 15.51 12.06
N ASN A 98 -9.73 16.28 13.07
CA ASN A 98 -9.74 17.76 13.00
C ASN A 98 -8.35 18.35 12.71
N ASP A 99 -7.36 17.51 12.42
CA ASP A 99 -6.04 17.99 11.99
C ASP A 99 -6.10 18.35 10.51
N PRO A 100 -5.78 19.59 10.10
CA PRO A 100 -5.71 19.94 8.69
C PRO A 100 -4.60 19.18 7.95
N LEU A 101 -3.65 18.59 8.67
CA LEU A 101 -2.57 17.77 8.14
C LEU A 101 -2.80 16.34 8.61
N ASP A 102 -3.18 15.47 7.70
CA ASP A 102 -3.52 14.09 8.02
C ASP A 102 -2.37 13.12 7.75
N TRP A 103 -2.37 11.98 8.44
CA TRP A 103 -1.31 10.97 8.27
C TRP A 103 -1.48 10.17 6.97
N ASN A 104 -2.65 10.22 6.33
CA ASN A 104 -2.97 9.38 5.18
C ASN A 104 -2.24 9.87 3.92
N GLY A 105 -1.80 11.13 3.92
CA GLY A 105 -1.08 11.76 2.81
C GLY A 105 -1.94 11.96 1.56
N ASP A 106 -1.38 12.67 0.59
CA ASP A 106 -2.05 13.00 -0.67
C ASP A 106 -2.07 11.81 -1.65
N HIS A 107 -2.54 10.64 -1.21
CA HIS A 107 -2.66 9.46 -2.05
C HIS A 107 -4.06 9.32 -2.65
N VAL A 108 -4.13 8.85 -3.89
CA VAL A 108 -5.40 8.70 -4.62
C VAL A 108 -6.37 7.70 -3.98
N HIS A 109 -5.86 6.81 -3.12
CA HIS A 109 -6.63 5.81 -2.38
C HIS A 109 -6.95 6.22 -0.93
N THR A 110 -6.49 7.40 -0.50
CA THR A 110 -6.75 7.95 0.83
C THR A 110 -7.54 9.25 0.72
N ASN A 111 -6.88 10.41 0.67
CA ASN A 111 -7.51 11.73 0.69
C ASN A 111 -8.39 12.00 -0.53
N PHE A 112 -8.05 11.37 -1.67
CA PHE A 112 -8.82 11.48 -2.91
C PHE A 112 -9.64 10.23 -3.25
N LYS A 113 -9.92 9.38 -2.26
CA LYS A 113 -10.62 8.10 -2.47
C LYS A 113 -11.97 8.27 -3.16
N ASP A 114 -12.77 9.27 -2.78
CA ASP A 114 -14.09 9.49 -3.39
C ASP A 114 -13.97 9.89 -4.86
N MET A 115 -13.01 10.76 -5.19
CA MET A 115 -12.67 11.11 -6.57
C MET A 115 -12.21 9.88 -7.34
N TYR A 116 -11.29 9.08 -6.78
CA TYR A 116 -10.83 7.83 -7.37
C TYR A 116 -12.01 6.90 -7.70
N GLN A 117 -12.89 6.67 -6.73
CA GLN A 117 -14.06 5.82 -6.91
C GLN A 117 -14.99 6.37 -8.00
N HIS A 118 -15.26 7.67 -8.02
CA HIS A 118 -16.06 8.30 -9.05
C HIS A 118 -15.47 8.07 -10.45
N VAL A 119 -14.19 8.37 -10.64
CA VAL A 119 -13.47 8.19 -11.91
C VAL A 119 -13.48 6.71 -12.36
N ARG A 120 -13.22 5.78 -11.43
CA ARG A 120 -13.27 4.33 -11.71
C ARG A 120 -14.67 3.88 -12.11
N ASN A 121 -15.71 4.35 -11.42
CA ASN A 121 -17.11 4.03 -11.71
C ASN A 121 -17.55 4.58 -13.07
N SER A 122 -16.98 5.70 -13.53
CA SER A 122 -17.18 6.24 -14.88
C SER A 122 -16.38 5.51 -15.97
N GLY A 123 -15.65 4.44 -15.62
CA GLY A 123 -14.91 3.60 -16.55
C GLY A 123 -13.52 4.15 -16.94
N TYR A 124 -12.98 5.09 -16.18
CA TYR A 124 -11.62 5.61 -16.35
C TYR A 124 -10.65 4.90 -15.41
N TYR A 125 -9.37 4.91 -15.76
CA TYR A 125 -8.28 4.23 -15.07
C TYR A 125 -7.20 5.24 -14.72
N ILE A 126 -6.73 5.21 -13.48
CA ILE A 126 -5.70 6.12 -12.98
C ILE A 126 -4.34 5.43 -13.07
N GLU A 127 -3.34 6.16 -13.53
CA GLU A 127 -1.95 5.73 -13.71
C GLU A 127 -0.95 6.73 -13.11
#